data_AF-A0A8R1DN30-F1
#
_entry.id   AF-A0A8R1DN30-F1
#
_cell.length_a   1.000
_cell.length_b   1.000
_cell.length_c   1.000
_cell.angle_alpha   90.00
_cell.angle_beta   90.00
_cell.angle_gamma   90.00
#
_symmetry.space_group_name_H-M   'P 1'
#
loop_
_entity.id
_entity.type
_entity.pdbx_description
1 polymer ?
#
loop_
_entity_poly.entity_id
_entity_poly.type
_entity_poly.pdbx_seq_one_letter_code
_entity_poly.pdbx_strand_id
1 'polypeptide(L)'
;MDRFVYEDILENTIRPWARAKVGRAFVFQQDNDPKHTSGNFKNWFQRRRVDLLDWPIEHLWEELERRVQALNEKKAEVRIQFKEVSGDIYPSGELKRSELVMRVQPNEAVYMKLMTKKPGMGFGVEETELDLTYNNRYKEVRLPDAYERLFLEVFMGSQINFVRTDELEYAWRILTPVLEQLEKEKVQPVAYKFGSRGPTEGDDLMKKYGFVFTGTYKWVAPKL
;
A
#
# COMPACT_ATOMS: atom_id res chain seq x y z
N MET A 1 23.91 -10.53 1.76
CA MET A 1 24.18 -11.87 1.19
C MET A 1 25.20 -11.69 0.08
N ASP A 2 26.28 -12.48 0.06
CA ASP A 2 27.36 -12.36 -0.94
C ASP A 2 26.85 -12.73 -2.35
N ARG A 3 27.39 -12.10 -3.40
CA ARG A 3 26.95 -12.23 -4.80
C ARG A 3 27.08 -13.67 -5.32
N PHE A 4 28.10 -14.39 -4.87
CA PHE A 4 28.32 -15.80 -5.21
C PHE A 4 27.28 -16.74 -4.58
N VAL A 5 26.84 -16.43 -3.36
CA VAL A 5 25.79 -17.19 -2.67
C VAL A 5 24.45 -17.04 -3.39
N TYR A 6 24.19 -15.87 -3.97
CA TYR A 6 22.97 -15.61 -4.72
C TYR A 6 22.95 -16.35 -6.08
N GLU A 7 24.06 -16.37 -6.81
CA GLU A 7 24.18 -17.17 -8.04
C GLU A 7 24.01 -18.67 -7.76
N ASP A 8 24.56 -19.17 -6.66
CA ASP A 8 24.40 -20.57 -6.24
C ASP A 8 22.94 -20.92 -5.94
N ILE A 9 22.22 -20.06 -5.20
CA ILE A 9 20.78 -20.25 -4.92
C ILE A 9 19.98 -20.29 -6.22
N LEU A 10 20.29 -19.41 -7.18
CA LEU A 10 19.58 -19.37 -8.46
C LEU A 10 19.83 -20.61 -9.32
N GLU A 11 21.09 -21.05 -9.41
CA GLU A 11 21.48 -22.18 -10.25
C GLU A 11 21.02 -23.51 -9.65
N ASN A 12 21.13 -23.67 -8.32
CA ASN A 12 20.95 -24.97 -7.66
C ASN A 12 19.59 -25.13 -6.97
N THR A 13 18.87 -24.04 -6.70
CA THR A 13 17.56 -24.12 -6.01
C THR A 13 16.42 -23.63 -6.89
N ILE A 14 16.47 -22.37 -7.32
CA ILE A 14 15.34 -21.72 -8.00
C ILE A 14 15.14 -22.27 -9.41
N ARG A 15 16.20 -22.42 -10.19
CA ARG A 15 16.12 -22.90 -11.58
C ARG A 15 15.65 -24.37 -11.70
N PRO A 16 16.16 -25.34 -10.91
CA PRO A 16 15.66 -26.71 -10.95
C PRO A 16 14.20 -26.80 -10.51
N TRP A 17 13.82 -26.05 -9.46
CA TRP A 17 12.43 -25.99 -8.99
C TRP A 17 11.50 -25.40 -10.05
N ALA A 18 11.86 -24.25 -10.65
CA ALA A 18 11.06 -23.58 -11.66
C ALA A 18 10.86 -24.46 -12.91
N ARG A 19 11.92 -25.15 -13.35
CA ARG A 19 11.83 -26.13 -14.46
C ARG A 19 10.93 -27.32 -14.15
N ALA A 20 10.94 -27.79 -12.90
CA ALA A 20 10.15 -28.94 -12.48
C ALA A 20 8.67 -28.60 -12.25
N LYS A 21 8.35 -27.36 -11.86
CA LYS A 21 7.01 -26.97 -11.39
C LYS A 21 6.28 -25.95 -12.27
N VAL A 22 7.01 -25.07 -12.96
CA VAL A 22 6.43 -23.95 -13.74
C VAL A 22 6.56 -24.18 -15.25
N GLY A 23 7.57 -24.94 -15.70
CA GLY A 23 7.78 -25.31 -17.10
C GLY A 23 8.98 -24.62 -17.75
N ARG A 24 9.03 -24.58 -19.09
CA ARG A 24 10.19 -24.05 -19.85
C ARG A 24 10.23 -22.53 -19.97
N ALA A 25 9.14 -21.83 -19.68
CA ALA A 25 9.04 -20.38 -19.73
C ALA A 25 8.49 -19.89 -18.39
N PHE A 26 9.32 -19.20 -17.62
CA PHE A 26 8.90 -18.49 -16.42
C PHE A 26 9.58 -17.12 -16.44
N VAL A 27 8.82 -16.10 -16.06
CA VAL A 27 9.33 -14.73 -15.93
C VAL A 27 9.94 -14.60 -14.54
N PHE A 28 11.20 -14.22 -14.48
CA PHE A 28 11.89 -13.97 -13.21
C PHE A 28 11.94 -12.47 -12.96
N GLN A 29 11.11 -11.99 -12.04
CA GLN A 29 11.10 -10.59 -11.64
C GLN A 29 12.20 -10.35 -10.59
N GLN A 30 13.02 -9.33 -10.81
CA GLN A 30 14.14 -8.98 -9.94
C GLN A 30 13.79 -7.81 -9.02
N ASP A 31 14.40 -7.82 -7.84
CA ASP A 31 14.46 -6.68 -6.91
C ASP A 31 15.66 -5.77 -7.28
N ASN A 32 15.62 -4.50 -6.86
CA ASN A 32 16.65 -3.48 -7.08
C ASN A 32 17.84 -3.58 -6.11
N ASP A 33 18.26 -4.81 -5.74
CA ASP A 33 19.44 -5.01 -4.90
C ASP A 33 20.72 -4.90 -5.76
N PRO A 34 21.76 -4.12 -5.35
CA PRO A 34 23.00 -3.93 -6.10
C PRO A 34 23.71 -5.22 -6.56
N LYS A 35 23.45 -6.35 -5.90
CA LYS A 35 23.96 -7.66 -6.31
C LYS A 35 23.38 -8.15 -7.65
N HIS A 36 22.20 -7.67 -8.05
CA HIS A 36 21.48 -8.03 -9.29
C HIS A 36 21.84 -7.15 -10.49
N THR A 37 22.33 -5.93 -10.29
CA THR A 37 22.65 -4.97 -11.36
C THR A 37 23.96 -5.27 -12.10
N SER A 38 24.66 -6.33 -11.71
CA SER A 38 26.01 -6.62 -12.17
C SER A 38 26.07 -7.23 -13.59
N GLY A 39 27.09 -6.86 -14.39
CA GLY A 39 27.22 -7.30 -15.79
C GLY A 39 27.31 -8.82 -16.01
N ASN A 40 27.87 -9.58 -15.06
CA ASN A 40 27.88 -11.05 -15.16
C ASN A 40 26.48 -11.65 -15.03
N PHE A 41 25.61 -11.00 -14.24
CA PHE A 41 24.28 -11.48 -13.93
C PHE A 41 23.33 -11.29 -15.12
N LYS A 42 23.33 -10.10 -15.74
CA LYS A 42 22.62 -9.86 -17.00
C LYS A 42 23.06 -10.84 -18.11
N ASN A 43 24.37 -11.13 -18.20
CA ASN A 43 24.91 -12.13 -19.11
C ASN A 43 24.44 -13.57 -18.80
N TRP A 44 24.22 -13.92 -17.53
CA TRP A 44 23.71 -15.24 -17.13
C TRP A 44 22.27 -15.46 -17.61
N PHE A 45 21.37 -14.46 -17.42
CA PHE A 45 19.97 -14.55 -17.87
C PHE A 45 19.86 -14.64 -19.41
N GLN A 46 20.60 -13.80 -20.13
CA GLN A 46 20.65 -13.82 -21.60
C GLN A 46 21.12 -15.18 -22.15
N ARG A 47 22.17 -15.77 -21.55
CA ARG A 47 22.67 -17.11 -21.95
C ARG A 47 21.68 -18.23 -21.69
N ARG A 48 20.71 -18.04 -20.79
CA ARG A 48 19.77 -19.08 -20.35
C ARG A 48 18.35 -18.92 -20.88
N ARG A 49 18.11 -17.95 -21.78
CA ARG A 49 16.80 -17.64 -22.37
C ARG A 49 15.71 -17.42 -21.31
N VAL A 50 16.06 -16.67 -20.27
CA VAL A 50 15.08 -16.19 -19.30
C VAL A 50 14.80 -14.74 -19.64
N ASP A 51 13.55 -14.42 -19.92
CA ASP A 51 13.14 -13.04 -20.20
C ASP A 51 13.28 -12.21 -18.93
N LEU A 52 14.15 -11.21 -19.02
CA LEU A 52 14.41 -10.26 -17.95
C LEU A 52 13.53 -9.03 -18.17
N LEU A 53 12.69 -8.71 -17.20
CA LEU A 53 12.03 -7.41 -17.14
C LEU A 53 13.03 -6.40 -16.58
N ASP A 54 13.45 -5.44 -17.42
CA ASP A 54 14.27 -4.32 -16.97
C ASP A 54 13.45 -3.36 -16.09
N TRP A 55 14.07 -2.85 -15.04
CA TRP A 55 13.46 -1.90 -14.11
C TRP A 55 13.57 -0.48 -14.68
N PRO A 56 12.45 0.24 -14.91
CA PRO A 56 12.53 1.43 -15.75
C PRO A 56 13.11 2.69 -15.09
N ILE A 57 13.38 2.77 -13.78
CA ILE A 57 13.86 4.03 -13.17
C ILE A 57 14.60 3.78 -11.86
N GLU A 58 15.90 4.06 -11.81
CA GLU A 58 16.77 3.71 -10.67
C GLU A 58 16.76 4.78 -9.56
N HIS A 59 16.74 6.06 -9.91
CA HIS A 59 16.88 7.18 -8.96
C HIS A 59 15.56 7.76 -8.43
N LEU A 60 14.45 7.50 -9.14
CA LEU A 60 13.15 8.04 -8.75
C LEU A 60 12.62 7.37 -7.47
N TRP A 61 12.86 6.07 -7.31
CA TRP A 61 12.31 5.31 -6.18
C TRP A 61 12.97 5.66 -4.85
N GLU A 62 14.29 5.82 -4.80
CA GLU A 62 14.99 6.22 -3.56
C GLU A 62 14.55 7.62 -3.10
N GLU A 63 14.38 8.56 -4.05
CA GLU A 63 13.94 9.92 -3.72
C GLU A 63 12.46 9.98 -3.32
N LEU A 64 11.61 9.17 -3.96
CA LEU A 64 10.21 8.99 -3.56
C LEU A 64 10.13 8.38 -2.15
N GLU A 65 10.89 7.33 -1.89
CA GLU A 65 10.89 6.65 -0.60
C GLU A 65 11.36 7.60 0.52
N ARG A 66 12.47 8.32 0.32
CA ARG A 66 12.97 9.32 1.28
C ARG A 66 11.93 10.39 1.61
N ARG A 67 11.18 10.85 0.60
CA ARG A 67 10.15 11.87 0.81
C ARG A 67 8.94 11.26 1.51
N VAL A 68 8.37 10.18 1.00
CA VAL A 68 7.17 9.54 1.58
C VAL A 68 7.40 9.05 3.01
N GLN A 69 8.63 8.66 3.38
CA GLN A 69 8.98 8.28 4.75
C GLN A 69 8.98 9.47 5.74
N ALA A 70 9.05 10.72 5.27
CA ALA A 70 9.13 11.93 6.10
C ALA A 70 7.75 12.50 6.52
N LEU A 71 6.69 11.71 6.43
CA LEU A 71 5.35 12.11 6.86
C LEU A 71 5.16 12.07 8.38
N ASN A 72 4.07 12.64 8.87
CA ASN A 72 3.74 12.76 10.29
C ASN A 72 3.53 11.41 11.01
N GLU A 73 3.08 10.39 10.30
CA GLU A 73 2.78 9.07 10.87
C GLU A 73 2.99 7.94 9.86
N LYS A 74 3.50 6.79 10.31
CA LYS A 74 3.50 5.56 9.52
C LYS A 74 2.11 4.94 9.65
N LYS A 75 1.33 4.96 8.56
CA LYS A 75 -0.03 4.43 8.56
C LYS A 75 -0.42 3.91 7.18
N ALA A 76 -1.01 2.73 7.13
CA ALA A 76 -1.67 2.17 5.96
C ALA A 76 -3.15 2.00 6.28
N GLU A 77 -4.01 2.74 5.58
CA GLU A 77 -5.46 2.70 5.75
C GLU A 77 -6.18 2.78 4.41
N VAL A 78 -7.32 2.10 4.33
CA VAL A 78 -8.31 2.27 3.28
C VAL A 78 -9.49 3.01 3.89
N ARG A 79 -9.86 4.15 3.28
CA ARG A 79 -10.96 4.99 3.72
C ARG A 79 -12.01 5.12 2.62
N ILE A 80 -13.24 4.81 2.96
CA ILE A 80 -14.41 4.98 2.09
C ILE A 80 -15.29 6.04 2.73
N GLN A 81 -15.46 7.18 2.06
CA GLN A 81 -16.35 8.25 2.50
C GLN A 81 -17.69 8.14 1.78
N PHE A 82 -18.78 8.02 2.54
CA PHE A 82 -20.13 7.97 1.99
C PHE A 82 -20.61 9.36 1.59
N LYS A 83 -21.59 9.42 0.68
CA LYS A 83 -22.24 10.68 0.30
C LYS A 83 -23.05 11.24 1.46
N GLU A 84 -23.31 12.54 1.41
CA GLU A 84 -24.22 13.21 2.35
C GLU A 84 -25.63 12.62 2.26
N VAL A 85 -26.33 12.62 3.39
CA VAL A 85 -27.72 12.14 3.49
C VAL A 85 -28.64 13.14 2.80
N SER A 86 -29.49 12.66 1.90
CA SER A 86 -30.50 13.49 1.24
C SER A 86 -31.63 13.82 2.21
N GLY A 87 -31.99 15.11 2.34
CA GLY A 87 -33.09 15.55 3.21
C GLY A 87 -32.68 15.70 4.67
N ASP A 88 -31.61 16.46 4.91
CA ASP A 88 -31.16 16.77 6.27
C ASP A 88 -32.23 17.56 7.05
N ILE A 89 -32.55 17.07 8.25
CA ILE A 89 -33.48 17.69 9.20
C ILE A 89 -32.73 18.38 10.35
N TYR A 90 -31.41 18.20 10.44
CA TYR A 90 -30.54 18.82 11.42
C TYR A 90 -30.03 20.17 10.90
N PRO A 91 -29.59 21.08 11.78
CA PRO A 91 -29.00 22.35 11.37
C PRO A 91 -27.83 22.13 10.40
N SER A 92 -27.76 22.98 9.36
CA SER A 92 -26.76 22.86 8.31
C SER A 92 -25.34 22.74 8.88
N GLY A 93 -24.65 21.67 8.51
CA GLY A 93 -23.28 21.39 8.94
C GLY A 93 -23.14 20.54 10.20
N GLU A 94 -24.23 20.15 10.87
CA GLU A 94 -24.17 19.18 11.98
C GLU A 94 -23.96 17.75 11.49
N LEU A 95 -24.61 17.33 10.41
CA LEU A 95 -24.36 16.01 9.82
C LEU A 95 -23.03 15.99 9.06
N LYS A 96 -22.16 15.07 9.45
CA LYS A 96 -20.94 14.74 8.69
C LYS A 96 -21.15 13.47 7.88
N ARG A 97 -20.33 13.32 6.84
CA ARG A 97 -20.30 12.11 6.02
C ARG A 97 -19.81 10.92 6.84
N SER A 98 -20.56 9.83 6.81
CA SER A 98 -20.12 8.56 7.37
C SER A 98 -18.87 8.07 6.62
N GLU A 99 -18.00 7.34 7.32
CA GLU A 99 -16.78 6.79 6.73
C GLU A 99 -16.54 5.36 7.22
N LEU A 100 -16.22 4.44 6.30
CA LEU A 100 -15.67 3.15 6.66
C LEU A 100 -14.14 3.23 6.56
N VAL A 101 -13.46 2.92 7.65
CA VAL A 101 -12.00 2.94 7.75
C VAL A 101 -11.50 1.55 8.08
N MET A 102 -10.66 1.02 7.21
CA MET A 102 -9.93 -0.23 7.42
C MET A 102 -8.45 0.12 7.57
N ARG A 103 -7.96 0.08 8.79
CA ARG A 103 -6.54 0.31 9.09
C ARG A 103 -5.80 -1.02 9.05
N VAL A 104 -4.84 -1.11 8.16
CA VAL A 104 -3.98 -2.29 7.96
C VAL A 104 -2.81 -2.26 8.92
N GLN A 105 -2.19 -1.09 9.15
CA GLN A 105 -1.11 -0.94 10.14
C GLN A 105 -0.89 0.55 10.48
N PRO A 106 -0.38 0.87 11.68
CA PRO A 106 -0.29 0.05 12.89
C PRO A 106 -1.64 -0.03 13.62
N ASN A 107 -1.81 -1.00 14.50
CA ASN A 107 -3.05 -1.27 15.24
C ASN A 107 -4.22 -1.54 14.28
N GLU A 108 -4.24 -2.78 13.79
CA GLU A 108 -5.24 -3.32 12.88
C GLU A 108 -6.64 -3.08 13.44
N ALA A 109 -7.42 -2.30 12.71
CA ALA A 109 -8.74 -1.90 13.14
C ALA A 109 -9.66 -1.69 11.95
N VAL A 110 -10.91 -2.09 12.10
CA VAL A 110 -11.99 -1.73 11.20
C VAL A 110 -12.99 -0.93 11.99
N TYR A 111 -13.23 0.31 11.59
CA TYR A 111 -14.22 1.15 12.26
C TYR A 111 -15.06 1.93 11.27
N MET A 112 -16.32 2.11 11.61
CA MET A 112 -17.27 2.91 10.84
C MET A 112 -17.61 4.16 11.63
N LYS A 113 -17.24 5.32 11.09
CA LYS A 113 -17.66 6.63 11.58
C LYS A 113 -19.10 6.89 11.14
N LEU A 114 -19.92 7.31 12.08
CA LEU A 114 -21.34 7.60 11.86
C LEU A 114 -21.80 8.71 12.81
N MET A 115 -22.96 9.29 12.49
CA MET A 115 -23.60 10.27 13.35
C MET A 115 -24.56 9.56 14.31
N THR A 116 -24.43 9.82 15.60
CA THR A 116 -25.37 9.36 16.63
C THR A 116 -26.02 10.55 17.33
N LYS A 117 -27.17 10.31 17.99
CA LYS A 117 -27.74 11.31 18.88
C LYS A 117 -26.79 11.54 20.04
N LYS A 118 -26.49 12.80 20.35
CA LYS A 118 -25.70 13.16 21.52
C LYS A 118 -26.37 12.64 22.80
N PRO A 119 -25.66 11.88 23.66
CA PRO A 119 -26.21 11.44 24.93
C PRO A 119 -26.68 12.63 25.79
N GLY A 120 -27.93 12.58 26.25
CA GLY A 120 -28.55 13.63 27.06
C GLY A 120 -29.95 14.04 26.57
N MET A 121 -30.44 15.18 27.09
CA MET A 121 -31.78 15.70 26.78
C MET A 121 -31.84 16.54 25.49
N GLY A 122 -30.70 16.79 24.84
CA GLY A 122 -30.64 17.55 23.59
C GLY A 122 -31.01 16.74 22.35
N PHE A 123 -31.27 17.44 21.24
CA PHE A 123 -31.53 16.86 19.91
C PHE A 123 -30.32 16.92 18.98
N GLY A 124 -29.17 17.40 19.46
CA GLY A 124 -27.95 17.49 18.65
C GLY A 124 -27.39 16.11 18.28
N VAL A 125 -26.66 16.08 17.18
CA VAL A 125 -25.92 14.89 16.71
C VAL A 125 -24.43 15.04 17.00
N GLU A 126 -23.75 13.91 17.16
CA GLU A 126 -22.31 13.83 17.40
C GLU A 126 -21.70 12.72 16.55
N GLU A 127 -20.48 12.95 16.07
CA GLU A 127 -19.69 11.93 15.38
C GLU A 127 -19.23 10.86 16.36
N THR A 128 -19.54 9.60 16.08
CA THR A 128 -19.09 8.43 16.84
C THR A 128 -18.66 7.32 15.90
N GLU A 129 -18.20 6.21 16.45
CA GLU A 129 -17.66 5.08 15.74
C GLU A 129 -18.20 3.74 16.25
N LEU A 130 -18.40 2.82 15.33
CA LEU A 130 -18.46 1.39 15.63
C LEU A 130 -17.08 0.80 15.36
N ASP A 131 -16.40 0.33 16.39
CA ASP A 131 -14.99 -0.05 16.35
C ASP A 131 -14.78 -1.57 16.53
N LEU A 132 -13.97 -2.15 15.66
CA LEU A 132 -13.36 -3.47 15.79
C LEU A 132 -11.84 -3.34 15.75
N THR A 133 -11.23 -3.10 16.90
CA THR A 133 -9.77 -3.16 17.07
C THR A 133 -9.31 -4.59 17.35
N TYR A 134 -8.43 -5.13 16.51
CA TYR A 134 -8.01 -6.54 16.57
C TYR A 134 -7.29 -6.87 17.88
N ASN A 135 -6.35 -6.03 18.30
CA ASN A 135 -5.60 -6.21 19.55
C ASN A 135 -6.50 -6.28 20.79
N ASN A 136 -7.64 -5.59 20.78
CA ASN A 136 -8.59 -5.60 21.87
C ASN A 136 -9.54 -6.81 21.80
N ARG A 137 -10.00 -7.16 20.59
CA ARG A 137 -10.99 -8.22 20.38
C ARG A 137 -10.39 -9.63 20.38
N TYR A 138 -9.14 -9.76 19.94
CA TYR A 138 -8.44 -11.04 19.72
C TYR A 138 -7.10 -11.07 20.47
N LYS A 139 -7.11 -10.80 21.78
CA LYS A 139 -5.90 -10.69 22.62
C LYS A 139 -4.97 -11.90 22.57
N GLU A 140 -5.51 -13.10 22.34
CA GLU A 140 -4.75 -14.36 22.33
C GLU A 140 -4.33 -14.80 20.92
N VAL A 141 -4.75 -14.07 19.88
CA VAL A 141 -4.46 -14.45 18.49
C VAL A 141 -3.20 -13.70 18.05
N ARG A 142 -2.15 -14.47 17.74
CA ARG A 142 -0.99 -13.92 17.01
C ARG A 142 -1.38 -13.73 15.56
N LEU A 143 -1.33 -12.49 15.08
CA LEU A 143 -1.36 -12.20 13.65
C LEU A 143 -0.03 -12.65 13.03
N PRO A 144 -0.04 -13.57 12.05
CA PRO A 144 1.18 -13.98 11.37
C PRO A 144 1.74 -12.82 10.56
N ASP A 145 3.06 -12.76 10.44
CA ASP A 145 3.70 -11.80 9.54
C ASP A 145 3.30 -12.08 8.08
N ALA A 146 3.36 -11.05 7.23
CA ALA A 146 3.04 -11.16 5.82
C ALA A 146 3.84 -12.28 5.13
N TYR A 147 5.12 -12.44 5.45
CA TYR A 147 5.95 -13.50 4.85
C TYR A 147 5.60 -14.88 5.39
N GLU A 148 5.27 -15.03 6.69
CA GLU A 148 4.81 -16.30 7.26
C GLU A 148 3.58 -16.81 6.50
N ARG A 149 2.64 -15.90 6.22
CA ARG A 149 1.43 -16.20 5.45
C ARG A 149 1.74 -16.56 3.99
N LEU A 150 2.58 -15.79 3.30
CA LEU A 150 2.92 -16.04 1.90
C LEU A 150 3.66 -17.37 1.72
N PHE A 151 4.60 -17.71 2.61
CA PHE A 151 5.28 -19.01 2.54
C PHE A 151 4.32 -20.18 2.73
N LEU A 152 3.40 -20.08 3.70
CA LEU A 152 2.37 -21.09 3.89
C LEU A 152 1.54 -21.30 2.62
N GLU A 153 1.17 -20.22 1.93
CA GLU A 153 0.38 -20.30 0.70
C GLU A 153 1.15 -20.97 -0.45
N VAL A 154 2.46 -20.72 -0.56
CA VAL A 154 3.32 -21.45 -1.53
C VAL A 154 3.31 -22.94 -1.25
N PHE A 155 3.44 -23.36 0.02
CA PHE A 155 3.39 -24.78 0.39
C PHE A 155 2.03 -25.41 0.14
N MET A 156 0.95 -24.64 0.28
CA MET A 156 -0.42 -25.08 -0.03
C MET A 156 -0.73 -25.05 -1.54
N GLY A 157 0.17 -24.51 -2.38
CA GLY A 157 -0.07 -24.32 -3.81
C GLY A 157 -1.11 -23.24 -4.13
N SER A 158 -1.41 -22.35 -3.18
CA SER A 158 -2.33 -21.23 -3.37
C SER A 158 -1.60 -20.03 -3.94
N GLN A 159 -2.11 -19.47 -5.05
CA GLN A 159 -1.52 -18.32 -5.73
C GLN A 159 -2.34 -17.03 -5.55
N ILE A 160 -3.32 -17.01 -4.64
CA ILE A 160 -4.30 -15.91 -4.54
C ILE A 160 -3.70 -14.56 -4.13
N ASN A 161 -2.66 -14.56 -3.31
CA ASN A 161 -1.98 -13.35 -2.84
C ASN A 161 -0.70 -13.04 -3.63
N PHE A 162 -0.47 -13.73 -4.74
CA PHE A 162 0.67 -13.49 -5.63
C PHE A 162 0.20 -12.72 -6.86
N VAL A 163 0.99 -11.73 -7.26
CA VAL A 163 0.70 -10.92 -8.46
C VAL A 163 0.83 -11.80 -9.69
N ARG A 164 -0.20 -11.78 -10.55
CA ARG A 164 -0.19 -12.51 -11.82
C ARG A 164 0.57 -11.72 -12.90
N THR A 165 1.10 -12.41 -13.90
CA THR A 165 1.91 -11.78 -14.97
C THR A 165 1.17 -10.67 -15.72
N ASP A 166 -0.11 -10.88 -16.03
CA ASP A 166 -0.94 -9.88 -16.70
C ASP A 166 -1.27 -8.69 -15.77
N GLU A 167 -1.57 -8.92 -14.49
CA GLU A 167 -1.75 -7.85 -13.50
C GLU A 167 -0.52 -6.94 -13.44
N LEU A 168 0.67 -7.53 -13.45
CA LEU A 168 1.93 -6.80 -13.49
C LEU A 168 2.09 -6.00 -14.79
N GLU A 169 1.78 -6.61 -15.95
CA GLU A 169 1.83 -5.92 -17.24
C GLU A 169 0.88 -4.71 -17.29
N TYR A 170 -0.36 -4.87 -16.80
CA TYR A 170 -1.33 -3.78 -16.73
C TYR A 170 -0.90 -2.68 -15.77
N ALA A 171 -0.32 -3.02 -14.61
CA ALA A 171 0.21 -2.05 -13.67
C ALA A 171 1.29 -1.18 -14.32
N TRP A 172 2.24 -1.81 -15.01
CA TRP A 172 3.27 -1.08 -15.76
C TRP A 172 2.69 -0.25 -16.89
N ARG A 173 1.75 -0.80 -17.66
CA ARG A 173 1.11 -0.05 -18.75
C ARG A 173 0.43 1.25 -18.29
N ILE A 174 -0.09 1.27 -17.07
CA ILE A 174 -0.70 2.47 -16.47
C ILE A 174 0.37 3.45 -15.98
N LEU A 175 1.43 2.96 -15.33
CA LEU A 175 2.43 3.81 -14.68
C LEU A 175 3.52 4.33 -15.65
N THR A 176 3.95 3.53 -16.62
CA THR A 176 5.06 3.86 -17.54
C THR A 176 4.91 5.23 -18.22
N PRO A 177 3.76 5.62 -18.79
CA PRO A 177 3.64 6.94 -19.44
C PRO A 177 3.84 8.12 -18.48
N VAL A 178 3.36 7.99 -17.24
CA VAL A 178 3.53 9.03 -16.20
C VAL A 178 4.99 9.12 -15.80
N LEU A 179 5.63 7.98 -15.63
CA LEU A 179 7.03 7.87 -15.23
C LEU A 179 7.99 8.44 -16.30
N GLU A 180 7.77 8.09 -17.57
CA GLU A 180 8.53 8.64 -18.70
C GLU A 180 8.38 10.16 -18.81
N GLN A 181 7.17 10.68 -18.58
CA GLN A 181 6.93 12.12 -18.57
C GLN A 181 7.70 12.80 -17.42
N LEU A 182 7.64 12.24 -16.21
CA LEU A 182 8.35 12.78 -15.04
C LEU A 182 9.87 12.82 -15.26
N GLU A 183 10.44 11.78 -15.88
CA GLU A 183 11.87 11.73 -16.18
C GLU A 183 12.27 12.74 -17.28
N LYS A 184 11.46 12.86 -18.34
CA LYS A 184 11.71 13.81 -19.43
C LYS A 184 11.61 15.25 -18.98
N GLU A 185 10.57 15.59 -18.22
CA GLU A 185 10.30 16.95 -17.76
C GLU A 185 11.12 17.33 -16.52
N LYS A 186 11.69 16.34 -15.82
CA LYS A 186 12.42 16.51 -14.55
C LYS A 186 11.66 17.38 -13.56
N VAL A 187 10.36 17.09 -13.44
CA VAL A 187 9.42 17.85 -12.61
C VAL A 187 9.94 17.85 -11.17
N GLN A 188 10.17 19.04 -10.62
CA GLN A 188 10.59 19.19 -9.23
C GLN A 188 9.39 18.92 -8.31
N PRO A 189 9.47 17.97 -7.36
CA PRO A 189 8.36 17.70 -6.46
C PRO A 189 8.21 18.84 -5.46
N VAL A 190 6.96 19.17 -5.12
CA VAL A 190 6.64 20.20 -4.13
C VAL A 190 7.27 19.85 -2.79
N ALA A 191 8.01 20.81 -2.22
CA ALA A 191 8.64 20.63 -0.92
C ALA A 191 7.61 20.75 0.21
N TYR A 192 7.76 19.91 1.23
CA TYR A 192 6.99 20.00 2.47
C TYR A 192 7.90 19.78 3.67
N LYS A 193 7.44 20.24 4.83
CA LYS A 193 8.19 20.14 6.08
C LYS A 193 8.21 18.68 6.56
N PHE A 194 9.38 18.22 7.02
CA PHE A 194 9.52 16.92 7.67
C PHE A 194 8.51 16.78 8.84
N GLY A 195 7.79 15.66 8.87
CA GLY A 195 6.74 15.39 9.84
C GLY A 195 5.41 16.10 9.56
N SER A 196 5.24 16.73 8.39
CA SER A 196 3.93 17.22 7.95
C SER A 196 3.10 16.09 7.30
N ARG A 197 1.84 16.37 6.98
CA ARG A 197 0.97 15.46 6.22
C ARG A 197 1.27 15.42 4.71
N GLY A 198 2.37 16.04 4.28
CA GLY A 198 2.72 16.25 2.87
C GLY A 198 2.42 17.68 2.39
N PRO A 199 2.41 17.89 1.06
CA PRO A 199 2.13 19.18 0.44
C PRO A 199 0.63 19.52 0.45
N THR A 200 0.31 20.82 0.54
CA THR A 200 -1.07 21.35 0.56
C THR A 200 -1.86 21.04 -0.72
N GLU A 201 -1.16 20.92 -1.84
CA GLU A 201 -1.69 20.59 -3.15
C GLU A 201 -2.34 19.20 -3.17
N GLY A 202 -1.87 18.28 -2.31
CA GLY A 202 -2.50 16.97 -2.12
C GLY A 202 -3.88 17.09 -1.47
N ASP A 203 -4.02 17.96 -0.46
CA ASP A 203 -5.31 18.24 0.18
C ASP A 203 -6.29 18.91 -0.80
N ASP A 204 -5.81 19.81 -1.64
CA ASP A 204 -6.63 20.49 -2.64
C ASP A 204 -7.06 19.56 -3.78
N LEU A 205 -6.20 18.62 -4.18
CA LEU A 205 -6.56 17.56 -5.12
C LEU A 205 -7.68 16.67 -4.55
N MET A 206 -7.57 16.26 -3.29
CA MET A 206 -8.61 15.48 -2.62
C MET A 206 -9.95 16.23 -2.57
N LYS A 207 -9.94 17.52 -2.21
CA LYS A 207 -11.15 18.36 -2.21
C LYS A 207 -11.77 18.47 -3.61
N LYS A 208 -10.94 18.64 -4.64
CA LYS A 208 -11.40 18.72 -6.04
C LYS A 208 -12.17 17.47 -6.47
N TYR A 209 -11.75 16.29 -6.01
CA TYR A 209 -12.44 15.02 -6.27
C TYR A 209 -13.56 14.70 -5.25
N GLY A 210 -13.94 15.67 -4.41
CA GLY A 210 -15.11 15.59 -3.55
C GLY A 210 -14.86 14.95 -2.19
N PHE A 211 -13.61 14.70 -1.80
CA PHE A 211 -13.28 14.30 -0.44
C PHE A 211 -13.41 15.49 0.52
N VAL A 212 -14.19 15.33 1.58
CA VAL A 212 -14.43 16.38 2.58
C VAL A 212 -13.73 16.02 3.89
N PHE A 213 -12.73 16.80 4.27
CA PHE A 213 -12.07 16.66 5.57
C PHE A 213 -12.68 17.63 6.58
N THR A 214 -13.27 17.10 7.64
CA THR A 214 -13.94 17.92 8.69
C THR A 214 -13.05 18.25 9.87
N GLY A 215 -12.05 17.40 10.18
CA GLY A 215 -11.10 17.60 11.30
C GLY A 215 -11.72 17.57 12.71
N THR A 216 -13.04 17.36 12.80
CA THR A 216 -13.86 17.36 14.02
C THR A 216 -13.72 16.07 14.82
N TYR A 217 -13.43 14.96 14.16
CA TYR A 217 -13.30 13.65 14.78
C TYR A 217 -11.84 13.17 14.82
N LYS A 218 -11.38 12.79 16.01
CA LYS A 218 -10.10 12.12 16.23
C LYS A 218 -10.36 10.76 16.86
N TRP A 219 -10.12 9.71 16.09
CA TRP A 219 -10.16 8.35 16.63
C TRP A 219 -9.04 8.17 17.65
N VAL A 220 -9.39 7.65 18.82
CA VAL A 220 -8.45 7.23 19.85
C VAL A 220 -8.65 5.74 20.06
N ALA A 221 -7.57 4.97 20.02
CA ALA A 221 -7.64 3.54 20.28
C ALA A 221 -8.32 3.29 21.64
N PRO A 222 -9.40 2.51 21.70
CA PRO A 222 -10.09 2.26 22.96
C PRO A 222 -9.13 1.57 23.94
N LYS A 223 -8.95 2.18 25.12
CA LYS A 223 -8.22 1.55 26.23
C LYS A 223 -9.21 0.65 26.96
N LEU A 224 -9.05 -0.66 26.82
CA LEU A 224 -9.73 -1.65 27.66
C LEU A 224 -9.08 -1.72 29.05
#